data_AF-A0A9P4UI43-F1
#
_entry.id   AF-A0A9P4UI43-F1
#
_cell.length_a   1.000
_cell.length_b   1.000
_cell.length_c   1.000
_cell.angle_alpha   90.00
_cell.angle_beta   90.00
_cell.angle_gamma   90.00
#
_symmetry.space_group_name_H-M   'P 1'
#
loop_
_entity.id
_entity.type
_entity.pdbx_description
1 polymer ?
#
loop_
_entity_poly.entity_id
_entity_poly.type
_entity_poly.pdbx_seq_one_letter_code
_entity_poly.pdbx_strand_id
1 'polypeptide(L)'
;MEHHIPILNAGSTFGRTVPNYLSDKFGPMNLFGPAALVCGILTSLIAVKNLVSVSVLSLFYGFFSGVYVALPPVCFVRLTYDKSKIGTRIGMGIVACGLGVLASGPGSVEIIETDPEDLQWNRL
;
A
#
# COMPACT_ATOMS: atom_id res chain seq x y z
N MET A 1 17.19 -13.05 5.37
CA MET A 1 15.86 -12.53 5.01
C MET A 1 15.06 -12.01 6.21
N GLU A 2 15.38 -12.37 7.46
CA GLU A 2 14.64 -11.94 8.66
C GLU A 2 14.66 -10.43 8.98
N HIS A 3 15.64 -9.66 8.49
CA HIS A 3 15.77 -8.25 8.87
C HIS A 3 14.94 -7.26 8.03
N HIS A 4 14.28 -7.69 6.95
CA HIS A 4 13.53 -6.77 6.08
C HIS A 4 12.13 -6.43 6.61
N ILE A 5 11.49 -7.37 7.32
CA ILE A 5 10.16 -7.17 7.93
C ILE A 5 10.15 -6.04 8.96
N PRO A 6 11.10 -5.97 9.92
CA PRO A 6 11.14 -4.85 10.87
C PRO A 6 11.44 -3.52 10.18
N ILE A 7 12.25 -3.48 9.12
CA ILE A 7 12.51 -2.27 8.34
C ILE A 7 11.24 -1.78 7.63
N LEU A 8 10.47 -2.70 7.02
CA LEU A 8 9.18 -2.39 6.39
C LEU A 8 8.18 -1.85 7.40
N ASN A 9 8.06 -2.48 8.57
CA ASN A 9 7.14 -2.04 9.63
C ASN A 9 7.57 -0.71 10.25
N ALA A 10 8.87 -0.48 10.45
CA ALA A 10 9.40 0.79 10.92
C ALA A 10 9.13 1.92 9.91
N GLY A 11 9.38 1.66 8.62
CA GLY A 11 9.06 2.58 7.52
C GLY A 11 7.57 2.87 7.42
N SER A 12 6.71 1.85 7.57
CA SER A 12 5.25 2.00 7.55
C SER A 12 4.72 2.80 8.73
N THR A 13 5.32 2.64 9.92
CA THR A 13 4.94 3.43 11.10
C THR A 13 5.22 4.92 10.84
N PHE A 14 6.41 5.24 10.33
CA PHE A 14 6.76 6.61 9.95
C PHE A 14 5.88 7.15 8.83
N GLY A 15 5.58 6.31 7.84
CA GLY A 15 4.66 6.56 6.73
C GLY A 15 3.19 6.63 7.12
N ARG A 16 2.80 6.35 8.37
CA ARG A 16 1.45 6.59 8.89
C ARG A 16 1.35 7.87 9.70
N THR A 17 2.45 8.31 10.31
CA THR A 17 2.47 9.53 11.14
C THR A 17 2.72 10.79 10.31
N VAL A 18 3.76 10.79 9.48
CA VAL A 18 4.17 11.96 8.69
C VAL A 18 3.10 12.40 7.67
N PRO A 19 2.50 11.50 6.87
CA PRO A 19 1.54 11.89 5.85
C PRO A 19 0.13 12.08 6.40
N ASN A 20 -0.22 11.53 7.58
CA ASN A 20 -1.45 11.96 8.27
C ASN A 20 -1.37 13.44 8.62
N TYR A 21 -0.25 13.87 9.22
CA TYR A 21 0.02 15.28 9.51
C TYR A 21 0.04 16.14 8.24
N LEU A 22 0.64 15.63 7.16
CA LEU A 22 0.69 16.34 5.88
C LEU A 22 -0.68 16.40 5.18
N SER A 23 -1.52 15.36 5.33
CA SER A 23 -2.87 15.29 4.77
C SER A 23 -3.83 16.27 5.42
N ASP A 24 -3.63 16.57 6.70
CA ASP A 24 -4.40 17.59 7.41
C ASP A 24 -4.13 18.99 6.86
N LYS A 25 -2.93 19.24 6.31
CA LYS A 25 -2.51 20.55 5.79
C LYS A 25 -2.74 20.73 4.29
N PHE A 26 -2.50 19.69 3.47
CA PHE A 26 -2.62 19.75 2.00
C PHE A 26 -3.93 19.15 1.46
N GLY A 27 -4.70 18.47 2.30
CA GLY A 27 -5.89 17.74 1.89
C GLY A 27 -5.54 16.29 1.47
N PRO A 28 -6.29 15.29 1.97
CA PRO A 28 -5.94 13.88 1.77
C PRO A 28 -6.03 13.44 0.30
N MET A 29 -6.91 14.04 -0.49
CA MET A 29 -7.10 13.67 -1.90
C MET A 29 -5.92 14.10 -2.80
N ASN A 30 -5.23 15.19 -2.45
CA ASN A 30 -4.06 15.67 -3.19
C ASN A 30 -2.78 14.87 -2.88
N LEU A 31 -2.78 14.11 -1.77
CA LEU A 31 -1.66 13.25 -1.37
C LEU A 31 -1.75 11.85 -1.99
N PHE A 32 -2.95 11.39 -2.31
CA PHE A 32 -3.23 10.06 -2.87
C PHE A 32 -2.61 9.87 -4.27
N GLY A 33 -2.79 10.84 -5.18
CA GLY A 33 -2.30 10.78 -6.55
C GLY A 33 -0.77 10.65 -6.67
N PRO A 34 0.02 11.58 -6.10
CA PRO A 34 1.48 11.49 -6.17
C PRO A 34 2.04 10.29 -5.39
N ALA A 35 1.41 9.89 -4.28
CA ALA A 35 1.80 8.68 -3.57
C ALA A 35 1.60 7.41 -4.44
N ALA A 36 0.54 7.36 -5.23
CA ALA A 36 0.28 6.27 -6.20
C ALA A 36 1.38 6.12 -7.22
N LEU A 37 1.77 7.24 -7.83
CA LEU A 37 2.80 7.27 -8.87
C LEU A 37 4.14 6.80 -8.31
N VAL A 38 4.53 7.27 -7.13
CA VAL A 38 5.78 6.86 -6.51
C VAL A 38 5.75 5.37 -6.13
N CYS A 39 4.63 4.87 -5.61
CA CYS A 39 4.49 3.44 -5.29
C CYS A 39 4.58 2.56 -6.55
N GLY A 40 3.94 2.97 -7.65
CA GLY A 40 4.00 2.25 -8.93
C GLY A 40 5.42 2.20 -9.52
N ILE A 41 6.16 3.32 -9.45
CA ILE A 41 7.56 3.39 -9.88
C ILE A 41 8.43 2.46 -9.03
N LEU A 42 8.23 2.45 -7.71
CA LEU A 42 8.98 1.58 -6.80
C LEU A 42 8.70 0.09 -7.06
N THR A 43 7.43 -0.29 -7.27
CA THR A 43 7.07 -1.68 -7.61
C THR A 43 7.66 -2.12 -8.94
N SER A 44 7.78 -1.23 -9.92
CA SER A 44 8.44 -1.53 -11.22
C SER A 44 9.93 -1.83 -11.09
N LEU A 45 10.57 -1.46 -9.98
CA LEU A 45 12.00 -1.68 -9.72
C LEU A 45 12.28 -2.98 -8.94
N ILE A 46 11.29 -3.88 -8.81
CA ILE A 46 11.42 -5.20 -8.17
C ILE A 46 12.51 -6.09 -8.80
N ALA A 47 12.94 -5.81 -10.03
CA ALA A 47 13.96 -6.58 -10.74
C ALA A 47 15.41 -6.35 -10.24
N VAL A 48 15.65 -5.43 -9.30
CA VAL A 48 17.01 -5.11 -8.83
C VAL A 48 17.50 -6.13 -7.79
N LYS A 49 18.59 -6.84 -8.11
CA LYS A 49 19.18 -7.92 -7.27
C LYS A 49 20.17 -7.44 -6.19
N ASN A 50 20.40 -6.14 -6.05
CA ASN A 50 21.39 -5.60 -5.12
C ASN A 50 20.84 -5.48 -3.69
N LEU A 51 21.55 -6.07 -2.72
CA LEU A 51 21.16 -6.11 -1.30
C LEU A 51 20.87 -4.72 -0.70
N VAL A 52 21.71 -3.73 -1.04
CA VAL A 52 21.54 -2.33 -0.61
C VAL A 52 20.29 -1.70 -1.23
N SER A 53 20.08 -1.92 -2.53
CA SER A 53 18.92 -1.37 -3.25
C SER A 53 17.60 -1.94 -2.73
N VAL A 54 17.55 -3.25 -2.45
CA VAL A 54 16.35 -3.91 -1.91
C VAL A 54 15.97 -3.35 -0.53
N SER A 55 16.93 -3.05 0.33
CA SER A 55 16.68 -2.45 1.65
C SER A 55 16.12 -1.04 1.56
N VAL A 56 16.69 -0.19 0.70
CA VAL A 56 16.20 1.18 0.47
C VAL A 56 14.81 1.15 -0.16
N LEU A 57 14.60 0.26 -1.13
CA LEU A 57 13.30 0.10 -1.80
C LEU A 57 12.23 -0.39 -0.82
N SER A 58 12.57 -1.29 0.10
CA SER A 58 11.69 -1.75 1.18
C SER A 58 11.31 -0.60 2.13
N LEU A 59 12.25 0.28 2.49
CA LEU A 59 11.97 1.42 3.36
C LEU A 59 10.99 2.41 2.71
N PHE A 60 11.25 2.80 1.46
CA PHE A 60 10.38 3.71 0.72
C PHE A 60 9.01 3.07 0.43
N TYR A 61 8.99 1.81 0.03
CA TYR A 61 7.74 1.07 -0.15
C TYR A 61 6.94 0.99 1.15
N GLY A 62 7.59 0.71 2.28
CA GLY A 62 6.95 0.74 3.60
C GLY A 62 6.34 2.11 3.92
N PHE A 63 7.07 3.19 3.64
CA PHE A 63 6.60 4.56 3.84
C PHE A 63 5.35 4.87 3.00
N PHE A 64 5.39 4.62 1.68
CA PHE A 64 4.25 4.89 0.78
C PHE A 64 3.07 3.95 1.01
N SER A 65 3.30 2.67 1.33
CA SER A 65 2.25 1.74 1.72
C SER A 65 1.55 2.19 3.02
N GLY A 66 2.31 2.75 3.98
CA GLY A 66 1.76 3.34 5.20
C GLY A 66 0.78 4.50 4.93
N VAL A 67 1.10 5.36 3.96
CA VAL A 67 0.24 6.46 3.48
C VAL A 67 -1.12 5.89 3.02
N TYR A 68 -1.07 4.86 2.17
CA TYR A 68 -2.26 4.22 1.61
C TYR A 68 -3.20 3.59 2.63
N VAL A 69 -2.65 3.06 3.73
CA VAL A 69 -3.47 2.47 4.81
C VAL A 69 -4.08 3.57 5.70
N ALA A 70 -3.38 4.70 5.88
CA ALA A 70 -3.79 5.77 6.77
C ALA A 70 -4.83 6.74 6.16
N LEU A 71 -4.76 7.02 4.86
CA LEU A 71 -5.63 8.05 4.25
C LEU A 71 -7.10 7.66 4.00
N PRO A 72 -7.48 6.41 3.67
CA PRO A 72 -8.88 6.05 3.43
C PRO A 72 -9.83 6.50 4.56
N PRO A 73 -9.57 6.22 5.85
CA PRO A 73 -10.44 6.72 6.92
C PRO A 73 -10.48 8.26 6.99
N VAL A 74 -9.37 8.95 6.74
CA VAL A 74 -9.31 10.44 6.72
C VAL A 74 -10.15 11.01 5.57
N CYS A 75 -10.09 10.40 4.38
CA CYS A 75 -10.95 10.75 3.25
C CYS A 75 -12.44 10.60 3.59
N PHE A 76 -12.83 9.48 4.22
CA PHE A 76 -14.23 9.25 4.61
C PHE A 76 -14.72 10.24 5.67
N VAL A 77 -13.86 10.63 6.62
CA VAL A 77 -14.17 11.68 7.61
C VAL A 77 -14.39 13.02 6.91
N ARG A 78 -13.51 13.41 5.98
CA ARG A 78 -13.63 14.67 5.23
C ARG A 78 -14.85 14.72 4.30
N LEU A 79 -15.25 13.59 3.73
CA LEU A 79 -16.40 13.48 2.83
C LEU A 79 -17.74 13.40 3.59
N THR A 80 -17.71 13.07 4.88
CA THR A 80 -18.92 12.93 5.69
C THR A 80 -19.25 14.24 6.39
N TYR A 81 -20.25 14.96 5.88
CA TYR A 81 -20.74 16.21 6.48
C TYR A 81 -21.44 15.98 7.84
N ASP A 82 -22.16 14.86 7.98
CA ASP A 82 -22.94 14.50 9.17
C ASP A 82 -22.11 13.63 10.13
N LYS A 83 -21.58 14.24 11.20
CA LYS A 83 -20.66 13.58 12.12
C LYS A 83 -21.25 12.38 12.87
N SER A 84 -22.58 12.28 12.94
CA SER A 84 -23.28 11.15 13.56
C SER A 84 -23.09 9.83 12.79
N LYS A 85 -22.84 9.90 11.47
CA LYS A 85 -22.72 8.73 10.58
C LYS A 85 -21.30 8.39 10.15
N ILE A 86 -20.29 9.08 10.70
CA ILE A 86 -18.87 8.90 10.34
C ILE A 86 -18.44 7.45 10.56
N GLY A 87 -18.76 6.87 11.73
CA GLY A 87 -18.36 5.50 12.07
C GLY A 87 -18.91 4.46 11.09
N THR A 88 -20.20 4.57 10.74
CA THR A 88 -20.84 3.65 9.78
C THR A 88 -20.20 3.75 8.38
N ARG A 89 -19.91 4.95 7.91
CA ARG A 89 -19.31 5.17 6.58
C ARG A 89 -17.87 4.69 6.49
N ILE A 90 -17.07 4.96 7.52
CA ILE A 90 -15.71 4.41 7.63
C ILE A 90 -15.77 2.88 7.66
N GLY A 91 -16.67 2.31 8.46
CA GLY A 91 -16.87 0.87 8.56
C GLY A 91 -17.23 0.22 7.22
N MET A 92 -18.18 0.80 6.47
CA MET A 92 -18.53 0.33 5.13
C MET A 92 -17.34 0.37 4.16
N GLY A 93 -16.53 1.44 4.20
CA GLY A 93 -15.33 1.56 3.38
C GLY A 93 -14.27 0.51 3.72
N ILE A 94 -14.02 0.28 5.01
CA ILE A 94 -13.01 -0.70 5.47
C ILE A 94 -13.44 -2.14 5.15
N VAL A 95 -14.73 -2.46 5.24
CA VAL A 95 -15.25 -3.79 4.84
C VAL A 95 -14.97 -4.05 3.36
N ALA A 96 -15.21 -3.07 2.48
CA ALA A 96 -14.89 -3.19 1.06
C ALA A 96 -13.38 -3.40 0.82
N CYS A 97 -12.52 -2.66 1.53
CA CYS A 97 -11.07 -2.87 1.47
C CYS A 97 -10.66 -4.27 1.97
N GLY A 98 -11.29 -4.76 3.03
CA GLY A 98 -11.01 -6.07 3.62
C GLY A 98 -11.27 -7.23 2.66
N LEU A 99 -12.31 -7.14 1.83
CA LEU A 99 -12.58 -8.13 0.79
C LEU A 99 -11.48 -8.17 -0.28
N GLY A 100 -10.91 -7.01 -0.64
CA GLY A 100 -9.78 -6.95 -1.57
C GLY A 100 -8.52 -7.61 -1.00
N VAL A 101 -8.21 -7.35 0.27
CA VAL A 101 -7.06 -7.98 0.96
C VAL A 101 -7.26 -9.49 1.11
N LEU A 102 -8.49 -9.92 1.37
CA LEU A 102 -8.81 -11.35 1.45
C LEU A 102 -8.54 -12.07 0.13
N ALA A 103 -8.92 -11.47 -1.00
CA ALA A 103 -8.69 -12.04 -2.33
C ALA A 103 -7.21 -11.99 -2.75
N SER A 104 -6.43 -10.99 -2.29
CA SER A 104 -5.03 -10.85 -2.71
C SER A 104 -4.13 -11.97 -2.17
N GLY A 105 -4.44 -12.53 -1.01
CA GLY A 105 -3.68 -13.62 -0.39
C GLY A 105 -3.51 -14.84 -1.30
N PRO A 106 -4.59 -15.59 -1.60
CA PRO A 106 -4.52 -16.78 -2.45
C PRO A 106 -4.02 -16.46 -3.86
N GLY A 107 -4.50 -15.35 -4.46
CA GLY A 107 -4.11 -14.97 -5.81
C GLY A 107 -2.61 -14.69 -5.95
N SER A 108 -1.96 -14.13 -4.92
CA SER A 108 -0.52 -13.85 -4.97
C SER A 108 0.34 -15.10 -4.75
N VAL A 109 -0.14 -16.07 -3.98
CA VAL A 109 0.59 -17.31 -3.71
C VAL A 109 0.61 -18.20 -4.94
N GLU A 110 -0.52 -18.30 -5.64
CA GLU A 110 -0.66 -19.14 -6.84
C GLU A 110 0.31 -18.75 -7.96
N ILE A 111 0.49 -17.45 -8.22
CA ILE A 111 1.48 -16.95 -9.20
C ILE A 111 2.93 -17.25 -8.81
N ILE A 112 3.23 -17.36 -7.52
CA ILE A 112 4.58 -17.64 -7.02
C ILE A 112 4.88 -19.14 -7.07
N GLU A 113 3.86 -19.97 -6.87
CA GLU A 113 3.97 -21.43 -6.85
C GLU A 113 3.91 -22.05 -8.26
N THR A 114 3.52 -21.29 -9.28
CA THR A 114 3.52 -21.73 -10.68
C THR A 114 4.95 -21.94 -11.19
N ASP A 115 5.27 -23.15 -11.67
CA ASP A 115 6.56 -23.48 -12.28
C ASP A 115 6.78 -22.64 -13.57
N PRO A 116 7.97 -22.06 -13.78
CA PRO A 116 8.24 -21.20 -14.93
C PRO A 116 8.14 -21.90 -16.31
N GLU A 117 8.06 -23.23 -16.35
CA GLU A 117 7.81 -23.99 -17.59
C GLU A 117 6.34 -23.98 -18.06
N ASP A 118 5.37 -23.71 -17.16
CA ASP A 118 3.95 -23.56 -17.50
C ASP A 118 3.60 -22.16 -18.03
N LEU A 119 4.49 -21.19 -17.82
CA LEU A 119 4.38 -19.83 -18.35
C LEU A 119 4.86 -19.78 -19.81
N GLN A 120 4.21 -20.55 -20.69
CA GLN A 120 4.53 -20.62 -22.13
C GLN A 120 4.03 -19.39 -22.90
N TRP A 121 4.63 -18.23 -22.64
CA TRP A 121 4.34 -16.97 -23.36
C TRP A 121 4.80 -16.95 -24.83
N ASN A 122 5.34 -18.08 -25.33
CA ASN A 122 6.03 -18.18 -26.61
C ASN A 122 5.29 -19.07 -27.62
N ARG A 123 4.05 -19.51 -27.32
CA ARG A 123 3.25 -20.38 -28.18
C ARG A 123 2.13 -19.58 -28.85
N LEU A 124 2.52 -18.70 -29.77
CA LEU A 124 1.72 -18.23 -30.91
C LEU A 124 2.62 -18.24 -32.15
#